data_AF-A0A929V4C7-F1
#
_entry.id   AF-A0A929V4C7-F1
#
_cell.length_a   1.000
_cell.length_b   1.000
_cell.length_c   1.000
_cell.angle_alpha   90.00
_cell.angle_beta   90.00
_cell.angle_gamma   90.00
#
_symmetry.space_group_name_H-M   'P 1'
#
loop_
_entity.id
_entity.type
_entity.pdbx_description
1 polymer ?
#
loop_
_entity_poly.entity_id
_entity_poly.type
_entity_poly.pdbx_seq_one_letter_code
_entity_poly.pdbx_strand_id
1 'polypeptide(L)' 'MAYFEQPAIVRRSGGQINVYYGGMFKPDGPGHGHVRVTGGPLGENIVYWRLPESEGGQVIVDNSWETMNDNDLRDHLTDF' A
#
# COMPACT_ATOMS: atom_id res chain seq x y z
N MET A 1 -17.30 7.48 -18.95
CA MET A 1 -17.41 8.45 -17.84
C MET A 1 -16.00 8.69 -17.33
N ALA A 2 -15.50 9.92 -17.37
CA ALA A 2 -14.21 10.24 -16.77
C ALA A 2 -14.42 10.23 -15.25
N TYR A 3 -13.82 9.25 -14.56
CA TYR A 3 -13.72 9.29 -13.11
C TYR A 3 -12.84 10.50 -12.80
N PHE A 4 -13.45 11.60 -12.33
CA PHE A 4 -12.69 12.71 -11.80
C PHE A 4 -11.69 12.13 -10.79
N GLU A 5 -10.40 12.28 -11.07
CA GLU A 5 -9.32 11.76 -10.25
C GLU A 5 -9.39 12.44 -8.89
N GLN A 6 -10.16 11.85 -7.98
CA GLN A 6 -10.24 12.30 -6.61
C GLN A 6 -8.83 12.16 -6.01
N PRO A 7 -8.33 13.16 -5.29
CA PRO A 7 -6.98 13.13 -4.76
C PRO A 7 -6.83 11.92 -3.84
N ALA A 8 -5.70 11.23 -3.90
CA ALA A 8 -5.44 10.08 -3.05
C ALA A 8 -5.52 10.46 -1.55
N ILE A 9 -5.98 9.52 -0.73
CA ILE A 9 -5.95 9.62 0.73
C ILE A 9 -4.70 8.92 1.24
N VAL A 10 -3.87 9.64 2.00
CA VAL A 10 -2.68 9.08 2.67
C VAL A 10 -2.94 8.97 4.17
N ARG A 11 -2.77 7.79 4.73
CA ARG A 11 -2.86 7.52 6.18
C ARG A 11 -1.53 6.98 6.69
N ARG A 12 -0.96 7.63 7.71
CA ARG A 12 0.28 7.19 8.37
C ARG A 12 -0.04 6.69 9.77
N SER A 13 0.35 5.46 10.10
CA SER A 13 0.17 4.87 11.43
C SER A 13 1.12 3.68 11.62
N GLY A 14 1.67 3.51 12.82
CA GLY A 14 2.43 2.30 13.20
C GLY A 14 3.60 1.95 12.27
N GLY A 15 4.36 2.94 11.79
CA GLY A 15 5.48 2.72 10.86
C GLY A 15 5.06 2.37 9.44
N GLN A 16 3.79 2.57 9.10
CA GLN A 16 3.22 2.25 7.80
C GLN A 16 2.57 3.48 7.16
N ILE A 17 2.63 3.53 5.84
CA ILE A 17 1.91 4.49 5.02
C ILE A 17 0.92 3.70 4.17
N ASN A 18 -0.35 4.06 4.26
CA ASN A 18 -1.41 3.52 3.42
C ASN A 18 -1.88 4.62 2.47
N VAL A 19 -1.87 4.34 1.18
CA VAL A 19 -2.36 5.25 0.13
C VAL A 19 -3.56 4.62 -0.53
N TYR A 20 -4.69 5.33 -0.55
CA TYR A 20 -5.92 4.92 -1.19
C TYR A 20 -6.23 5.87 -2.33
N TYR A 21 -6.50 5.34 -3.52
CA TYR A 21 -6.70 6.13 -4.73
C TYR A 21 -7.69 5.44 -5.67
N GLY A 22 -8.38 6.22 -6.50
CA GLY A 22 -9.45 5.66 -7.34
C GLY A 22 -10.59 5.04 -6.53
N GLY A 23 -11.51 4.36 -7.20
CA GLY A 23 -12.70 3.80 -6.57
C GLY A 23 -13.89 4.76 -6.53
N MET A 24 -15.02 4.23 -6.08
CA MET A 24 -16.31 4.92 -6.16
C MET A 24 -16.53 5.82 -4.94
N PHE A 25 -17.07 7.02 -5.16
CA PHE A 25 -17.46 8.04 -4.17
C PHE A 25 -16.33 8.70 -3.39
N LYS A 26 -15.37 7.93 -2.89
CA LYS A 26 -14.17 8.41 -2.19
C LYS A 26 -12.96 7.58 -2.61
N PRO A 27 -11.73 8.11 -2.49
CA PRO A 27 -10.50 7.38 -2.77
C PRO A 27 -10.29 6.13 -1.90
N ASP A 28 -11.05 5.97 -0.81
CA ASP A 28 -11.11 4.79 0.06
C ASP A 28 -12.43 3.99 -0.07
N GLY A 29 -13.27 4.35 -1.05
CA GLY A 29 -14.55 3.70 -1.32
C GLY A 29 -14.41 2.37 -2.08
N PRO A 30 -15.52 1.69 -2.40
CA PRO A 30 -15.49 0.41 -3.12
C PRO A 30 -14.67 0.49 -4.42
N GLY A 31 -13.86 -0.53 -4.67
CA GLY A 31 -13.02 -0.63 -5.85
C GLY A 31 -11.81 0.31 -5.87
N HIS A 32 -11.41 0.90 -4.74
CA HIS A 32 -10.19 1.71 -4.67
C HIS A 32 -8.92 0.87 -4.88
N GLY A 33 -7.88 1.52 -5.40
CA GLY A 33 -6.52 1.06 -5.35
C GLY A 33 -5.93 1.32 -3.97
N HIS A 34 -5.07 0.41 -3.50
CA HIS A 34 -4.48 0.45 -2.17
C HIS A 34 -2.99 0.14 -2.26
N VAL A 35 -2.17 1.07 -1.80
CA VAL A 35 -0.73 0.88 -1.63
C VAL A 35 -0.40 0.89 -0.14
N ARG A 36 0.39 -0.09 0.31
CA ARG A 36 0.94 -0.14 1.66
C ARG A 36 2.45 -0.07 1.58
N VAL A 37 3.01 0.83 2.37
CA VAL A 37 4.45 1.07 2.47
C VAL A 37 4.90 0.88 3.92
N THR A 38 6.03 0.22 4.13
CA THR A 38 6.67 -0.02 5.44
C THR A 38 8.13 0.48 5.44
N GLY A 39 8.82 0.38 6.58
CA GLY A 39 10.23 0.80 6.71
C GLY A 39 10.36 2.24 7.18
N GLY A 40 9.86 2.54 8.38
CA GLY A 40 10.08 3.83 9.03
C GLY A 40 9.19 5.01 8.56
N PRO A 41 9.48 6.24 9.02
CA PRO A 41 8.61 7.41 8.87
C PRO A 41 8.42 7.92 7.43
N LEU A 42 9.30 7.50 6.51
CA LEU A 42 9.25 7.90 5.10
C LEU A 42 8.65 6.83 4.18
N GLY A 43 8.54 5.58 4.64
CA GLY A 43 8.09 4.45 3.81
C GLY A 43 9.16 4.06 2.79
N GLU A 44 9.94 3.05 3.10
CA GLU A 44 11.07 2.60 2.29
C GLU A 44 10.69 1.49 1.30
N ASN A 45 9.67 0.69 1.62
CA ASN A 45 9.32 -0.50 0.84
C ASN A 45 7.81 -0.56 0.59
N ILE A 46 7.39 -0.60 -0.68
CA ILE A 46 6.02 -0.97 -1.04
C ILE A 46 5.87 -2.47 -0.79
N VAL A 47 5.08 -2.83 0.21
CA VAL A 47 4.82 -4.23 0.59
C VAL A 47 3.52 -4.76 0.01
N TYR A 48 2.62 -3.88 -0.43
CA TYR A 48 1.36 -4.27 -1.05
C TYR A 48 0.90 -3.20 -2.02
N TRP A 49 0.38 -3.63 -3.17
CA TRP A 49 -0.25 -2.76 -4.15
C TRP A 49 -1.35 -3.51 -4.90
N ARG A 50 -2.60 -3.08 -4.67
CA ARG A 50 -3.77 -3.40 -5.50
C ARG A 50 -4.17 -2.21 -6.37
N LEU A 51 -4.39 -2.45 -7.66
CA LEU A 51 -4.96 -1.48 -8.59
C LEU A 51 -6.44 -1.20 -8.26
N PRO A 52 -6.98 -0.02 -8.57
CA PRO A 52 -8.42 0.20 -8.49
C PRO A 52 -9.16 -0.70 -9.48
N GLU A 53 -10.42 -0.98 -9.24
CA GLU A 53 -11.26 -1.79 -10.12
C GLU A 53 -11.37 -1.19 -11.53
N SER A 54 -11.33 0.14 -11.65
CA SER A 54 -11.29 0.85 -12.93
C SER A 54 -10.04 0.53 -13.76
N GLU A 55 -8.98 0.04 -13.13
CA GLU A 55 -7.72 -0.40 -13.75
C GLU A 55 -7.58 -1.94 -13.72
N GLY A 56 -8.66 -2.66 -13.42
CA GLY A 56 -8.70 -4.13 -13.44
C GLY A 56 -8.56 -4.79 -12.07
N GLY A 57 -8.36 -4.02 -10.99
CA GLY A 57 -8.43 -4.55 -9.61
C GLY A 57 -7.31 -5.52 -9.22
N GLN A 58 -6.30 -5.71 -10.08
CA GLN A 58 -5.25 -6.70 -9.86
C GLN A 58 -4.32 -6.29 -8.72
N VAL A 59 -3.91 -7.28 -7.92
CA VAL A 59 -2.78 -7.12 -6.99
C VAL A 59 -1.48 -7.33 -7.78
N ILE A 60 -0.67 -6.28 -7.88
CA ILE A 60 0.60 -6.28 -8.63
C ILE A 60 1.82 -6.35 -7.72
N VAL A 61 1.66 -6.01 -6.44
CA VAL A 61 2.64 -6.27 -5.39
C VAL A 61 1.92 -6.92 -4.23
N ASP A 62 2.37 -8.11 -3.85
CA ASP A 62 2.01 -8.72 -2.59
C ASP A 62 3.28 -9.29 -1.95
N ASN A 63 3.97 -8.40 -1.25
CA ASN A 63 5.11 -8.74 -0.41
C ASN A 63 4.71 -8.56 1.06
N SER A 64 3.42 -8.78 1.37
CA SER A 64 2.89 -8.79 2.73
C SER A 64 3.35 -10.08 3.43
N TRP A 65 4.67 -10.22 3.62
CA TRP A 65 5.20 -11.19 4.55
C TRP A 65 4.54 -10.95 5.90
N GLU A 66 4.18 -12.02 6.58
CA GLU A 66 3.75 -11.91 7.96
C GLU A 66 4.87 -11.18 8.73
N THR A 67 4.65 -9.91 9.06
CA THR A 67 5.29 -9.30 10.22
C THR A 67 4.77 -10.08 11.44
N MET A 68 5.23 -11.32 11.60
CA MET A 68 5.15 -12.06 12.84
C MET A 68 6.17 -11.37 13.76
N ASN A 69 5.69 -10.50 14.64
CA ASN A 69 6.46 -9.92 15.75
C ASN A 69 7.76 -9.20 15.34
N ASP A 70 7.67 -8.08 14.63
CA ASP A 70 8.78 -7.10 14.51
C ASP A 70 10.15 -7.65 14.03
N ASN A 71 10.20 -8.83 13.40
CA ASN A 71 11.45 -9.38 12.86
C ASN A 71 11.53 -9.10 11.36
N ASP A 72 12.23 -8.02 11.01
CA ASP A 72 12.69 -7.79 9.65
C ASP A 72 13.77 -8.83 9.31
N LEU A 73 13.45 -9.81 8.45
CA LEU A 73 14.40 -10.83 8.00
C LEU A 73 15.58 -10.26 7.19
N ARG A 74 15.58 -8.95 6.87
CA ARG A 74 16.73 -8.25 6.29
C ARG A 74 17.84 -7.97 7.28
N ASP A 75 17.53 -7.90 8.58
CA ASP A 75 18.55 -7.69 9.62
C ASP A 75 19.51 -8.89 9.76
N HIS A 76 19.12 -10.05 9.23
CA HIS A 76 19.95 -11.26 9.22
C HIS A 76 20.76 -11.48 7.93
N LEU A 77 20.69 -10.55 6.97
CA LEU A 77 21.41 -10.63 5.69
C LEU A 77 22.58 -9.65 5.58
N THR A 78 22.93 -8.94 6.66
CA THR A 78 24.02 -7.95 6.69
C THR A 78 25.36 -8.49 7.19
N ASP A 79 25.47 -9.78 7.54
CA ASP A 79 26.76 -10.42 7.85
C ASP A 79 27.42 -11.01 6.58
N PHE A 80 28.14 -10.16 5.83
CA PHE A 80 29.17 -10.55 4.87
C PHE A 80 30.51 -9.86 5.19
#